data_AF-A0A2R6GZ59-F1
#
_entry.id   AF-A0A2R6GZ59-F1
#
_cell.length_a   1.000
_cell.length_b   1.000
_cell.length_c   1.000
_cell.angle_alpha   90.00
_cell.angle_beta   90.00
_cell.angle_gamma   90.00
#
_symmetry.space_group_name_H-M   'P 1'
#
loop_
_entity.id
_entity.type
_entity.pdbx_description
1 polymer ?
#
loop_
_entity_poly.entity_id
_entity_poly.type
_entity_poly.pdbx_seq_one_letter_code
_entity_poly.pdbx_strand_id
1 'polypeptide(L)'
;MRAENGNPGLRVVNPDGNVTAVISNESGTATGILGGQFAQSGRYTIETTSVNDNATFNYTLTVERVDLEEIRDDELLAGPRSEYNETERYLTFARDVAIVTADITDSGRYSLNATETNFQSNVSGPDIQANVSADYAIITYKVGDTNELSRLDDMDTGFMVSYSTMWSNYQNLSANPSRPEDESWVPEVIFLRGLNESGELYRTHFITQDWARTYEQSNKNATDREKYYAQHGSTTRIGPGAPYNRSNYPRVTPISDEGFPQVYRNYTFPDGTTLEERYGL
;
A
#
# COMPACT_ATOMS: atom_id res chain seq x y z
N MET A 1 19.48 10.89 -13.18
CA MET A 1 20.34 12.03 -12.79
C MET A 1 20.81 12.74 -14.07
N ARG A 2 20.91 14.07 -14.10
CA ARG A 2 21.51 14.80 -15.24
C ARG A 2 22.69 15.60 -14.70
N ALA A 3 23.85 15.42 -15.29
CA ALA A 3 25.03 16.20 -14.94
C ALA A 3 25.50 16.93 -16.19
N GLU A 4 25.39 18.25 -16.19
CA GLU A 4 26.09 19.09 -17.17
C GLU A 4 27.59 19.18 -16.87
N ASN A 5 28.03 18.76 -15.66
CA ASN A 5 29.41 18.49 -15.25
C ASN A 5 29.41 17.65 -13.96
N GLY A 6 30.41 16.79 -13.73
CA GLY A 6 30.65 16.19 -12.41
C GLY A 6 30.82 14.67 -12.33
N ASN A 7 30.55 13.87 -13.37
CA ASN A 7 30.65 12.40 -13.31
C ASN A 7 30.03 11.80 -12.03
N PRO A 8 28.71 11.92 -11.84
CA PRO A 8 28.04 11.41 -10.66
C PRO A 8 28.14 9.88 -10.58
N GLY A 9 28.35 9.38 -9.37
CA GLY A 9 28.39 7.98 -9.03
C GLY A 9 27.44 7.67 -7.88
N LEU A 10 27.08 6.39 -7.77
CA LEU A 10 26.29 5.86 -6.66
C LEU A 10 26.99 4.61 -6.15
N ARG A 11 27.10 4.46 -4.84
CA ARG A 11 27.52 3.19 -4.22
C ARG A 11 26.61 2.79 -3.09
N VAL A 12 26.46 1.49 -2.90
CA VAL A 12 25.69 0.88 -1.82
C VAL A 12 26.67 0.28 -0.83
N VAL A 13 26.51 0.63 0.44
CA VAL A 13 27.31 0.15 1.57
C VAL A 13 26.44 -0.74 2.44
N ASN A 14 26.92 -1.93 2.76
CA ASN A 14 26.22 -2.91 3.59
C ASN A 14 26.32 -2.57 5.09
N PRO A 15 25.54 -3.27 5.94
CA PRO A 15 25.59 -3.10 7.39
C PRO A 15 26.99 -3.19 8.04
N ASP A 16 27.93 -3.91 7.43
CA ASP A 16 29.30 -4.05 7.94
C ASP A 16 30.25 -2.95 7.43
N GLY A 17 29.75 -2.01 6.64
CA GLY A 17 30.55 -0.93 6.04
C GLY A 17 31.24 -1.31 4.72
N ASN A 18 30.92 -2.46 4.13
CA ASN A 18 31.49 -2.89 2.85
C ASN A 18 30.67 -2.37 1.67
N VAL A 19 31.35 -1.92 0.62
CA VAL A 19 30.68 -1.50 -0.63
C VAL A 19 30.23 -2.75 -1.40
N THR A 20 28.92 -2.91 -1.59
CA THR A 20 28.32 -4.07 -2.27
C THR A 20 27.95 -3.80 -3.73
N ALA A 21 27.82 -2.54 -4.13
CA ALA A 21 27.56 -2.18 -5.51
C ALA A 21 28.02 -0.75 -5.83
N VAL A 22 28.46 -0.51 -7.06
CA VAL A 22 28.90 0.81 -7.55
C VAL A 22 28.40 1.04 -8.97
N ILE A 23 27.77 2.19 -9.21
CA ILE A 23 27.60 2.77 -10.55
C ILE A 23 28.49 4.00 -10.64
N SER A 24 29.31 4.05 -11.68
CA SER A 24 29.96 5.28 -12.12
C SER A 24 29.41 5.67 -13.49
N ASN A 25 29.19 6.96 -13.71
CA ASN A 25 28.72 7.46 -15.00
C ASN A 25 29.72 8.47 -15.56
N GLU A 26 30.71 7.96 -16.28
CA GLU A 26 31.70 8.78 -16.98
C GLU A 26 31.15 9.42 -18.27
N SER A 27 29.95 9.03 -18.74
CA SER A 27 29.40 9.43 -20.04
C SER A 27 28.21 10.41 -19.98
N GLY A 28 27.85 10.92 -18.80
CA GLY A 28 27.05 12.14 -18.65
C GLY A 28 25.53 12.05 -18.82
N THR A 29 24.95 10.86 -19.06
CA THR A 29 23.48 10.69 -19.13
C THR A 29 23.04 9.57 -18.18
N ALA A 30 22.42 9.89 -17.04
CA ALA A 30 22.20 8.90 -15.98
C ALA A 30 20.78 8.31 -15.98
N THR A 31 20.69 7.15 -16.63
CA THR A 31 19.82 6.03 -16.24
C THR A 31 20.76 4.93 -15.76
N GLY A 32 21.10 4.95 -14.48
CA GLY A 32 21.85 3.88 -13.83
C GLY A 32 20.89 3.06 -12.99
N ILE A 33 20.58 1.83 -13.41
CA ILE A 33 19.79 0.89 -12.60
C ILE A 33 20.78 0.08 -11.76
N LEU A 34 20.71 0.24 -10.44
CA LEU A 34 21.38 -0.67 -9.49
C LEU A 34 20.37 -1.69 -9.01
N GLY A 35 20.41 -2.87 -9.62
CA GLY A 35 19.80 -4.07 -9.06
C GLY A 35 20.87 -4.90 -8.37
N GLY A 36 20.60 -5.38 -7.17
CA GLY A 36 21.52 -6.24 -6.43
C GLY A 36 20.78 -7.04 -5.38
N GLN A 37 21.20 -8.29 -5.17
CA GLN A 37 20.68 -9.11 -4.08
C GLN A 37 21.33 -8.65 -2.76
N PHE A 38 20.50 -8.25 -1.81
CA PHE A 38 20.93 -7.82 -0.49
C PHE A 38 21.03 -9.05 0.43
N ALA A 39 22.23 -9.63 0.54
CA ALA A 39 22.44 -10.94 1.18
C ALA A 39 22.37 -10.94 2.73
N GLN A 40 22.30 -9.76 3.36
CA GLN A 40 22.24 -9.64 4.82
C GLN A 40 21.20 -8.61 5.23
N SER A 41 20.50 -8.89 6.33
CA SER A 41 19.59 -7.94 6.97
C SER A 41 20.36 -6.84 7.69
N GLY A 42 19.82 -5.63 7.70
CA GLY A 42 20.38 -4.49 8.44
C GLY A 42 20.34 -3.19 7.65
N ARG A 43 20.96 -2.14 8.20
CA ARG A 43 21.02 -0.82 7.58
C ARG A 43 22.02 -0.78 6.43
N TYR A 44 21.52 -0.55 5.22
CA TYR A 44 22.35 -0.18 4.07
C TYR A 44 22.44 1.34 3.94
N THR A 45 23.54 1.84 3.40
CA THR A 45 23.73 3.25 3.08
C THR A 45 23.93 3.42 1.58
N ILE A 46 23.08 4.24 0.96
CA ILE A 46 23.23 4.64 -0.45
C ILE A 46 23.98 5.96 -0.46
N GLU A 47 25.17 5.97 -1.06
CA GLU A 47 26.03 7.14 -1.14
C GLU A 47 26.07 7.64 -2.59
N THR A 48 25.59 8.87 -2.79
CA THR A 48 25.73 9.60 -4.05
C THR A 48 26.99 10.46 -4.00
N THR A 49 27.83 10.35 -5.02
CA THR A 49 29.14 11.03 -5.05
C THR A 49 29.48 11.55 -6.44
N SER A 50 30.58 12.29 -6.56
CA SER A 50 31.14 12.79 -7.80
C SER A 50 32.65 12.55 -7.76
N VAL A 51 33.24 12.14 -8.89
CA VAL A 51 34.71 12.01 -9.00
C VAL A 51 35.40 13.37 -9.23
N ASN A 52 34.64 14.43 -9.43
CA ASN A 52 35.16 15.78 -9.58
C ASN A 52 34.98 16.54 -8.27
N ASP A 53 36.11 16.94 -7.67
CA ASP A 53 36.10 17.74 -6.45
C ASP A 53 35.26 19.02 -6.63
N ASN A 54 34.39 19.28 -5.66
CA ASN A 54 33.49 20.45 -5.61
C ASN A 54 32.44 20.53 -6.73
N ALA A 55 32.20 19.48 -7.51
CA ALA A 55 31.11 19.46 -8.46
C ALA A 55 29.76 19.37 -7.74
N THR A 56 28.81 20.20 -8.18
CA THR A 56 27.41 20.12 -7.75
C THR A 56 26.59 19.43 -8.83
N PHE A 57 25.65 18.58 -8.42
CA PHE A 57 24.73 17.91 -9.33
C PHE A 57 23.38 17.68 -8.67
N ASN A 58 22.32 17.75 -9.49
CA ASN A 58 20.96 17.42 -9.05
C ASN A 58 20.68 15.93 -9.31
N TYR A 59 20.03 15.27 -8.36
CA TYR A 59 19.64 13.88 -8.49
C TYR A 59 18.21 13.64 -8.00
N THR A 60 17.59 12.64 -8.60
CA THR A 60 16.40 11.97 -8.09
C THR A 60 16.84 10.55 -7.80
N LEU A 61 16.61 10.09 -6.57
CA LEU A 61 16.86 8.72 -6.16
C LEU A 61 15.52 8.06 -5.94
N THR A 62 15.23 7.03 -6.74
CA THR A 62 14.11 6.12 -6.49
C THR A 62 14.71 4.81 -6.03
N VAL A 63 14.29 4.35 -4.85
CA VAL A 63 14.62 3.02 -4.35
C VAL A 63 13.35 2.21 -4.46
N GLU A 64 13.40 1.17 -5.26
CA GLU A 64 12.32 0.22 -5.40
C GLU A 64 12.84 -1.15 -5.02
N ARG A 65 12.05 -1.86 -4.21
CA ARG A 65 12.26 -3.27 -4.02
C ARG A 65 11.76 -3.97 -5.29
N VAL A 66 12.69 -4.37 -6.14
CA VAL A 66 12.38 -5.20 -7.30
C VAL A 66 12.58 -6.65 -6.90
N ASP A 67 11.47 -7.34 -6.69
CA ASP A 67 11.47 -8.78 -6.49
C ASP A 67 11.79 -9.41 -7.85
N LEU A 68 13.06 -9.78 -8.06
CA LEU A 68 13.52 -10.49 -9.25
C LEU A 68 12.77 -11.83 -9.31
N GLU A 69 11.82 -11.91 -10.24
CA GLU A 69 11.10 -13.10 -10.75
C GLU A 69 11.26 -14.39 -9.92
N GLU A 70 10.16 -14.82 -9.28
CA GLU A 70 10.00 -16.00 -8.40
C GLU A 70 10.21 -15.81 -6.88
N ILE A 71 9.72 -14.71 -6.29
CA ILE A 71 9.28 -14.83 -4.88
C ILE A 71 8.03 -15.70 -4.86
N ARG A 72 8.23 -16.99 -4.63
CA ARG A 72 7.20 -17.87 -4.11
C ARG A 72 6.70 -17.30 -2.77
N ASP A 73 5.42 -17.50 -2.46
CA ASP A 73 4.77 -17.07 -1.21
C ASP A 73 5.49 -17.50 0.10
N ASP A 74 6.54 -18.32 -0.02
CA ASP A 74 7.31 -18.94 1.05
C ASP A 74 8.58 -18.19 1.47
N GLU A 75 9.05 -17.14 0.77
CA GLU A 75 10.29 -16.42 1.13
C GLU A 75 10.08 -15.05 1.81
N LEU A 76 9.11 -14.22 1.35
CA LEU A 76 8.87 -12.88 1.92
C LEU A 76 8.27 -12.93 3.33
N LEU A 77 7.50 -13.98 3.61
CA LEU A 77 6.81 -14.23 4.87
C LEU A 77 7.21 -15.63 5.38
N ALA A 78 8.49 -15.97 5.22
CA ALA A 78 9.06 -17.23 5.66
C ALA A 78 9.31 -17.23 7.17
N GLY A 79 9.14 -18.38 7.81
CA GLY A 79 9.53 -18.56 9.22
C GLY A 79 8.44 -18.17 10.22
N PRO A 80 8.77 -18.19 11.52
CA PRO A 80 7.79 -17.93 12.56
C PRO A 80 7.46 -16.43 12.62
N ARG A 81 6.16 -16.10 12.63
CA ARG A 81 5.63 -14.72 12.74
C ARG A 81 6.20 -13.95 13.95
N SER A 82 6.63 -14.63 15.01
CA SER A 82 7.31 -14.02 16.17
C SER A 82 8.65 -13.33 15.83
N GLU A 83 9.26 -13.67 14.69
CA GLU A 83 10.53 -13.08 14.23
C GLU A 83 10.33 -11.94 13.22
N TYR A 84 9.07 -11.62 12.87
CA TYR A 84 8.80 -10.66 11.82
C TYR A 84 9.20 -9.23 12.23
N ASN A 85 9.96 -8.59 11.35
CA ASN A 85 10.19 -7.16 11.43
C ASN A 85 8.89 -6.38 11.12
N GLU A 86 8.87 -5.09 11.42
CA GLU A 86 7.66 -4.26 11.29
C GLU A 86 7.08 -4.25 9.86
N THR A 87 7.93 -4.31 8.84
CA THR A 87 7.47 -4.35 7.44
C THR A 87 6.79 -5.68 7.13
N GLU A 88 7.36 -6.79 7.56
CA GLU A 88 6.76 -8.14 7.42
C GLU A 88 5.43 -8.24 8.17
N ARG A 89 5.31 -7.59 9.32
CA ARG A 89 4.05 -7.50 10.08
C ARG A 89 2.96 -6.77 9.30
N TYR A 90 3.25 -5.59 8.75
CA TYR A 90 2.28 -4.82 7.95
C TYR A 90 1.88 -5.55 6.67
N LEU A 91 2.84 -6.18 5.98
CA LEU A 91 2.55 -6.98 4.80
C LEU A 91 1.64 -8.17 5.15
N THR A 92 1.93 -8.87 6.26
CA THR A 92 1.08 -9.96 6.75
C THR A 92 -0.32 -9.46 7.10
N PHE A 93 -0.41 -8.33 7.80
CA PHE A 93 -1.69 -7.73 8.18
C PHE A 93 -2.52 -7.36 6.95
N ALA A 94 -1.93 -6.66 5.98
CA ALA A 94 -2.58 -6.26 4.74
C ALA A 94 -3.06 -7.47 3.92
N ARG A 95 -2.24 -8.52 3.84
CA ARG A 95 -2.60 -9.80 3.21
C ARG A 95 -3.81 -10.44 3.91
N ASP A 96 -3.75 -10.57 5.24
CA ASP A 96 -4.82 -11.20 6.01
C ASP A 96 -6.13 -10.38 5.89
N VAL A 97 -6.06 -9.04 5.90
CA VAL A 97 -7.21 -8.15 5.60
C VAL A 97 -7.81 -8.44 4.24
N ALA A 98 -6.98 -8.47 3.19
CA ALA A 98 -7.47 -8.73 1.84
C ALA A 98 -8.09 -10.12 1.70
N ILE A 99 -7.52 -11.17 2.33
CA ILE A 99 -8.09 -12.52 2.34
C ILE A 99 -9.46 -12.53 3.03
N VAL A 100 -9.59 -11.90 4.19
CA VAL A 100 -10.87 -11.83 4.91
C VAL A 100 -11.88 -10.99 4.14
N THR A 101 -11.44 -9.94 3.44
CA THR A 101 -12.32 -9.15 2.57
C THR A 101 -12.88 -10.02 1.45
N ALA A 102 -12.02 -10.81 0.78
CA ALA A 102 -12.44 -11.78 -0.24
C ALA A 102 -13.52 -12.75 0.29
N ASP A 103 -13.28 -13.34 1.47
CA ASP A 103 -14.23 -14.28 2.10
C ASP A 103 -15.56 -13.59 2.45
N ILE A 104 -15.52 -12.35 2.96
CA ILE A 104 -16.73 -11.57 3.27
C ILE A 104 -17.52 -11.25 1.99
N THR A 105 -16.86 -10.85 0.92
CA THR A 105 -17.51 -10.52 -0.35
C THR A 105 -18.11 -11.76 -1.01
N ASP A 106 -17.39 -12.89 -1.00
CA ASP A 106 -17.81 -14.13 -1.68
C ASP A 106 -18.89 -14.90 -0.91
N SER A 107 -18.85 -14.88 0.43
CA SER A 107 -19.76 -15.67 1.26
C SER A 107 -21.19 -15.14 1.35
N GLY A 108 -21.48 -13.97 0.77
CA GLY A 108 -22.80 -13.32 0.84
C GLY A 108 -23.26 -13.03 2.28
N ARG A 109 -22.36 -13.10 3.26
CA ARG A 109 -22.66 -13.05 4.72
C ARG A 109 -23.35 -11.76 5.15
N TYR A 110 -23.22 -10.70 4.36
CA TYR A 110 -23.87 -9.41 4.55
C TYR A 110 -25.01 -9.16 3.55
N SER A 111 -25.80 -10.18 3.12
CA SER A 111 -26.85 -9.99 2.10
C SER A 111 -26.34 -9.28 0.82
N LEU A 112 -25.04 -9.42 0.55
CA LEU A 112 -24.39 -8.90 -0.63
C LEU A 112 -24.60 -9.97 -1.70
N ASN A 113 -25.42 -9.69 -2.71
CA ASN A 113 -25.65 -10.60 -3.84
C ASN A 113 -24.41 -10.62 -4.77
N ALA A 114 -23.25 -10.95 -4.20
CA ALA A 114 -21.95 -10.93 -4.85
C ALA A 114 -21.57 -12.35 -5.27
N THR A 115 -22.37 -12.98 -6.14
CA THR A 115 -21.97 -14.25 -6.78
C THR A 115 -20.88 -14.07 -7.84
N GLU A 116 -20.31 -12.87 -8.01
CA GLU A 116 -19.41 -12.51 -9.11
C GLU A 116 -18.39 -11.40 -8.75
N THR A 117 -18.11 -11.13 -7.47
CA THR A 117 -16.95 -10.29 -7.14
C THR A 117 -15.70 -11.13 -7.34
N ASN A 118 -15.00 -10.96 -8.47
CA ASN A 118 -13.70 -11.59 -8.73
C ASN A 118 -12.58 -10.98 -7.86
N PHE A 119 -12.84 -10.71 -6.57
CA PHE A 119 -11.79 -10.33 -5.65
C PHE A 119 -10.99 -11.61 -5.35
N GLN A 120 -9.85 -11.75 -6.00
CA GLN A 120 -9.06 -12.96 -5.89
C GLN A 120 -8.58 -13.12 -4.44
N SER A 121 -8.96 -14.23 -3.80
CA SER A 121 -8.48 -14.64 -2.48
C SER A 121 -6.97 -14.94 -2.45
N ASN A 122 -6.34 -15.02 -3.63
CA ASN A 122 -4.91 -15.18 -3.82
C ASN A 122 -4.22 -13.81 -3.89
N VAL A 123 -4.10 -13.14 -2.74
CA VAL A 123 -3.32 -11.91 -2.60
C VAL A 123 -1.85 -12.31 -2.52
N SER A 124 -1.08 -11.92 -3.52
CA SER A 124 0.34 -12.26 -3.68
C SER A 124 1.26 -11.12 -3.23
N GLY A 125 2.56 -11.38 -3.08
CA GLY A 125 3.56 -10.37 -2.68
C GLY A 125 3.48 -9.05 -3.46
N PRO A 126 3.36 -9.05 -4.81
CA PRO A 126 3.18 -7.84 -5.62
C PRO A 126 1.90 -7.04 -5.33
N ASP A 127 0.89 -7.69 -4.75
CA ASP A 127 -0.41 -7.06 -4.46
C ASP A 127 -0.40 -6.30 -3.13
N ILE A 128 0.66 -6.44 -2.32
CA ILE A 128 0.80 -5.79 -1.02
C ILE A 128 2.09 -5.00 -0.92
N GLN A 129 2.02 -3.80 -0.34
CA GLN A 129 3.21 -2.99 -0.04
C GLN A 129 3.09 -2.42 1.37
N ALA A 130 4.21 -2.09 1.99
CA ALA A 130 4.23 -1.48 3.32
C ALA A 130 5.29 -0.38 3.40
N ASN A 131 4.99 0.67 4.15
CA ASN A 131 5.92 1.73 4.50
C ASN A 131 5.78 2.01 6.01
N VAL A 132 6.68 1.40 6.78
CA VAL A 132 6.68 1.50 8.25
C VAL A 132 7.13 2.87 8.75
N SER A 133 7.94 3.62 7.96
CA SER A 133 8.34 4.97 8.34
C SER A 133 7.18 5.97 8.30
N ALA A 134 6.14 5.64 7.55
CA ALA A 134 4.92 6.43 7.39
C ALA A 134 3.68 5.65 7.86
N ASP A 135 3.84 4.57 8.63
CA ASP A 135 2.73 3.81 9.25
C ASP A 135 1.57 3.44 8.28
N TYR A 136 1.90 2.95 7.09
CA TYR A 136 0.87 2.52 6.14
C TYR A 136 1.19 1.23 5.39
N ALA A 137 0.11 0.58 4.93
CA ALA A 137 0.16 -0.50 3.95
C ALA A 137 -0.66 -0.15 2.69
N ILE A 138 -0.36 -0.81 1.58
CA ILE A 138 -1.09 -0.71 0.32
C ILE A 138 -1.60 -2.10 -0.04
N ILE A 139 -2.88 -2.21 -0.38
CA ILE A 139 -3.47 -3.40 -0.99
C ILE A 139 -3.89 -3.05 -2.41
N THR A 140 -3.32 -3.78 -3.37
CA THR A 140 -3.67 -3.73 -4.79
C THR A 140 -4.61 -4.87 -5.13
N TYR A 141 -5.64 -4.59 -5.90
CA TYR A 141 -6.64 -5.59 -6.29
C TYR A 141 -7.16 -5.33 -7.71
N LYS A 142 -7.74 -6.36 -8.33
CA LYS A 142 -8.34 -6.25 -9.66
C LYS A 142 -9.83 -5.92 -9.58
N VAL A 143 -10.25 -5.02 -10.45
CA VAL A 143 -11.63 -4.63 -10.70
C VAL A 143 -12.02 -5.22 -12.05
N GLY A 144 -13.01 -6.11 -12.06
CA GLY A 144 -13.56 -6.67 -13.29
C GLY A 144 -14.33 -5.63 -14.11
N ASP A 145 -14.38 -5.83 -15.43
CA ASP A 145 -14.95 -4.88 -16.39
C ASP A 145 -16.46 -4.65 -16.23
N THR A 146 -17.18 -5.56 -15.58
CA THR A 146 -18.64 -5.51 -15.36
C THR A 146 -19.04 -4.96 -13.99
N ASN A 147 -18.09 -4.50 -13.17
CA ASN A 147 -18.37 -4.14 -11.79
C ASN A 147 -19.30 -2.91 -11.70
N GLU A 148 -20.57 -3.18 -11.41
CA GLU A 148 -21.53 -2.17 -10.97
C GLU A 148 -21.03 -1.49 -9.69
N LEU A 149 -21.37 -0.22 -9.53
CA LEU A 149 -20.90 0.63 -8.42
C LEU A 149 -21.29 0.09 -7.04
N SER A 150 -22.46 -0.54 -6.96
CA SER A 150 -22.91 -1.27 -5.78
C SER A 150 -21.91 -2.33 -5.32
N ARG A 151 -21.29 -3.06 -6.26
CA ARG A 151 -20.29 -4.10 -5.94
C ARG A 151 -18.99 -3.50 -5.40
N LEU A 152 -18.63 -2.32 -5.89
CA LEU A 152 -17.48 -1.57 -5.42
C LEU A 152 -17.70 -1.08 -3.97
N ASP A 153 -18.90 -0.57 -3.65
CA ASP A 153 -19.26 -0.17 -2.29
C ASP A 153 -19.30 -1.36 -1.30
N ASP A 154 -19.75 -2.53 -1.77
CA ASP A 154 -19.77 -3.78 -1.01
C ASP A 154 -18.36 -4.24 -0.65
N MET A 155 -17.43 -4.17 -1.60
CA MET A 155 -16.02 -4.49 -1.38
C MET A 155 -15.35 -3.51 -0.41
N ASP A 156 -15.65 -2.21 -0.51
CA ASP A 156 -15.13 -1.21 0.44
C ASP A 156 -15.65 -1.46 1.86
N THR A 157 -16.92 -1.86 1.97
CA THR A 157 -17.51 -2.32 3.23
C THR A 157 -16.79 -3.56 3.76
N GLY A 158 -16.47 -4.51 2.86
CA GLY A 158 -15.65 -5.68 3.18
C GLY A 158 -14.31 -5.29 3.78
N PHE A 159 -13.56 -4.39 3.12
CA PHE A 159 -12.28 -3.89 3.62
C PHE A 159 -12.40 -3.23 5.00
N MET A 160 -13.42 -2.39 5.21
CA MET A 160 -13.67 -1.74 6.50
C MET A 160 -13.89 -2.76 7.63
N VAL A 161 -14.76 -3.74 7.40
CA VAL A 161 -15.08 -4.79 8.38
C VAL A 161 -13.86 -5.68 8.62
N SER A 162 -13.15 -6.08 7.56
CA SER A 162 -11.94 -6.89 7.69
C SER A 162 -10.88 -6.14 8.49
N TYR A 163 -10.62 -4.87 8.18
CA TYR A 163 -9.62 -4.07 8.88
C TYR A 163 -9.97 -3.87 10.36
N SER A 164 -11.23 -3.56 10.69
CA SER A 164 -11.64 -3.34 12.09
C SER A 164 -11.57 -4.63 12.92
N THR A 165 -11.98 -5.76 12.34
CA THR A 165 -12.10 -7.03 13.06
C THR A 165 -10.83 -7.86 13.06
N MET A 166 -9.84 -7.56 12.20
CA MET A 166 -8.65 -8.39 12.04
C MET A 166 -7.88 -8.58 13.35
N TRP A 167 -7.72 -7.50 14.12
CA TRP A 167 -7.05 -7.58 15.41
C TRP A 167 -7.76 -8.54 16.38
N SER A 168 -9.09 -8.41 16.50
CA SER A 168 -9.90 -9.32 17.29
C SER A 168 -9.81 -10.76 16.79
N ASN A 169 -9.73 -10.98 15.47
CA ASN A 169 -9.51 -12.30 14.89
C ASN A 169 -8.19 -12.89 15.35
N TYR A 170 -7.09 -12.12 15.33
CA TYR A 170 -5.80 -12.59 15.86
C TYR A 170 -5.85 -12.95 17.34
N GLN A 171 -6.56 -12.17 18.16
CA GLN A 171 -6.73 -12.47 19.58
C GLN A 171 -7.50 -13.77 19.81
N ASN A 172 -8.47 -14.09 18.94
CA ASN A 172 -9.29 -15.29 19.02
C ASN A 172 -8.62 -16.56 18.46
N LEU A 173 -7.51 -16.44 17.73
CA LEU A 173 -6.68 -17.58 17.33
C LEU A 173 -5.93 -18.11 18.57
N SER A 174 -6.61 -18.94 19.36
CA SER A 174 -6.06 -19.58 20.56
C SER A 174 -4.70 -20.25 20.31
N ALA A 175 -3.75 -20.04 21.23
CA ALA A 175 -2.44 -20.72 21.33
C ALA A 175 -1.61 -20.90 20.04
N ASN A 176 -1.80 -20.04 19.03
CA ASN A 176 -0.91 -20.05 17.86
C ASN A 176 0.36 -19.24 18.22
N PRO A 177 1.55 -19.87 18.30
CA PRO A 177 2.81 -19.17 18.55
C PRO A 177 3.16 -18.17 17.44
N SER A 178 2.49 -18.26 16.30
CA SER A 178 2.62 -17.34 15.17
C SER A 178 1.55 -16.23 15.17
N ARG A 179 0.80 -16.01 16.26
CA ARG A 179 -0.17 -14.90 16.29
C ARG A 179 0.53 -13.55 16.54
N PRO A 180 0.02 -12.45 15.96
CA PRO A 180 0.42 -11.10 16.35
C PRO A 180 0.36 -10.89 17.87
N GLU A 181 1.43 -10.35 18.44
CA GLU A 181 1.59 -10.22 19.90
C GLU A 181 0.90 -8.96 20.46
N ASP A 182 0.88 -7.88 19.69
CA ASP A 182 0.29 -6.59 20.05
C ASP A 182 -0.24 -5.82 18.80
N GLU A 183 -0.88 -4.67 19.04
CA GLU A 183 -1.45 -3.83 17.98
C GLU A 183 -0.39 -3.16 17.08
N SER A 184 0.92 -3.28 17.37
CA SER A 184 1.98 -2.74 16.49
C SER A 184 2.05 -3.41 15.12
N TRP A 185 1.30 -4.52 14.94
CA TRP A 185 1.14 -5.18 13.65
C TRP A 185 0.13 -4.48 12.73
N VAL A 186 -0.68 -3.60 13.30
CA VAL A 186 -1.78 -2.94 12.61
C VAL A 186 -1.28 -1.58 12.11
N PRO A 187 -1.14 -1.37 10.78
CA PRO A 187 -0.84 -0.04 10.27
C PRO A 187 -1.96 0.93 10.63
N GLU A 188 -1.66 2.21 10.76
CA GLU A 188 -2.64 3.28 11.01
C GLU A 188 -3.48 3.58 9.77
N VAL A 189 -2.89 3.43 8.57
CA VAL A 189 -3.56 3.69 7.29
C VAL A 189 -3.38 2.51 6.32
N ILE A 190 -4.48 2.09 5.69
CA ILE A 190 -4.45 1.21 4.53
C ILE A 190 -4.87 1.99 3.29
N PHE A 191 -4.00 2.04 2.30
CA PHE A 191 -4.33 2.53 0.97
C PHE A 191 -4.80 1.39 0.08
N LEU A 192 -5.84 1.64 -0.70
CA LEU A 192 -6.47 0.67 -1.58
C LEU A 192 -6.29 1.11 -3.03
N ARG A 193 -5.68 0.24 -3.85
CA ARG A 193 -5.35 0.49 -5.26
C ARG A 193 -6.07 -0.54 -6.15
N GLY A 194 -7.16 -0.13 -6.79
CA GLY A 194 -7.89 -0.95 -7.74
C GLY A 194 -7.35 -0.77 -9.15
N LEU A 195 -6.97 -1.86 -9.81
CA LEU A 195 -6.56 -1.91 -11.21
C LEU A 195 -7.64 -2.58 -12.06
N ASN A 196 -7.81 -2.17 -13.32
CA ASN A 196 -8.68 -2.90 -14.25
C ASN A 196 -8.01 -4.17 -14.79
N GLU A 197 -8.67 -4.89 -15.70
CA GLU A 197 -8.13 -6.13 -16.28
C GLU A 197 -6.84 -5.93 -17.08
N SER A 198 -6.61 -4.73 -17.63
CA SER A 198 -5.36 -4.39 -18.33
C SER A 198 -4.23 -3.94 -17.40
N GLY A 199 -4.47 -3.87 -16.08
CA GLY A 199 -3.51 -3.42 -15.09
C GLY A 199 -3.39 -1.90 -14.95
N GLU A 200 -4.27 -1.14 -15.60
CA GLU A 200 -4.33 0.31 -15.49
C GLU A 200 -5.09 0.73 -14.23
N LEU A 201 -4.66 1.82 -13.60
CA LEU A 201 -5.30 2.33 -12.40
C LEU A 201 -6.78 2.66 -12.65
N TYR A 202 -7.66 1.99 -11.91
CA TYR A 202 -9.11 2.17 -11.97
C TYR A 202 -9.60 3.11 -10.86
N ARG A 203 -9.24 2.82 -9.60
CA ARG A 203 -9.65 3.63 -8.44
C ARG A 203 -8.63 3.55 -7.33
N THR A 204 -8.61 4.57 -6.47
CA THR A 204 -7.90 4.52 -5.20
C THR A 204 -8.74 5.12 -4.09
N HIS A 205 -8.47 4.72 -2.85
CA HIS A 205 -8.90 5.41 -1.64
C HIS A 205 -8.02 4.96 -0.47
N PHE A 206 -8.29 5.44 0.74
CA PHE A 206 -7.65 4.95 1.96
C PHE A 206 -8.67 4.77 3.07
N ILE A 207 -8.31 3.95 4.05
CA ILE A 207 -9.05 3.71 5.27
C ILE A 207 -8.08 3.89 6.43
N THR A 208 -8.48 4.61 7.48
CA THR A 208 -7.72 4.67 8.73
C THR A 208 -8.27 3.68 9.75
N GLN A 209 -7.43 3.26 10.69
CA GLN A 209 -7.84 2.36 11.77
C GLN A 209 -9.04 2.92 12.56
N ASP A 210 -9.03 4.22 12.86
CA ASP A 210 -10.12 4.91 13.56
C ASP A 210 -11.44 4.87 12.79
N TRP A 211 -11.39 5.04 11.47
CA TRP A 211 -12.59 4.97 10.63
C TRP A 211 -13.16 3.56 10.60
N ALA A 212 -12.30 2.55 10.45
CA ALA A 212 -12.71 1.14 10.50
C ALA A 212 -13.38 0.79 11.84
N ARG A 213 -12.77 1.20 12.96
CA ARG A 213 -13.32 1.01 14.32
C ARG A 213 -14.65 1.72 14.50
N THR A 214 -14.75 2.97 14.03
CA THR A 214 -16.00 3.75 14.09
C THR A 214 -17.11 3.03 13.31
N TYR A 215 -16.79 2.53 12.11
CA TYR A 215 -17.75 1.80 11.29
C TYR A 215 -18.28 0.54 11.99
N GLU A 216 -17.40 -0.27 12.57
CA GLU A 216 -17.82 -1.48 13.30
C GLU A 216 -18.73 -1.16 14.49
N GLN A 217 -18.35 -0.18 15.30
CA GLN A 217 -19.16 0.29 16.43
C GLN A 217 -20.51 0.84 15.96
N SER A 218 -20.50 1.46 14.77
CA SER A 218 -21.65 2.10 14.14
C SER A 218 -22.62 1.18 13.41
N ASN A 219 -22.32 -0.10 13.19
CA ASN A 219 -23.24 -1.07 12.58
C ASN A 219 -24.58 -1.23 13.34
N LYS A 220 -24.78 -0.46 14.41
CA LYS A 220 -25.99 -0.33 15.22
C LYS A 220 -26.77 0.99 14.97
N ASN A 221 -26.29 1.92 14.13
CA ASN A 221 -26.91 3.24 13.89
C ASN A 221 -26.74 3.73 12.43
N ALA A 222 -27.85 4.14 11.79
CA ALA A 222 -27.87 4.62 10.41
C ALA A 222 -27.05 5.90 10.18
N THR A 223 -27.02 6.82 11.14
CA THR A 223 -26.31 8.12 11.01
C THR A 223 -24.80 7.97 10.88
N ASP A 224 -24.22 6.98 11.52
CA ASP A 224 -22.79 6.76 11.50
C ASP A 224 -22.36 6.02 10.22
N ARG A 225 -23.25 5.20 9.64
CA ARG A 225 -23.08 4.65 8.28
C ARG A 225 -23.08 5.75 7.21
N GLU A 226 -23.87 6.82 7.38
CA GLU A 226 -23.85 7.97 6.47
C GLU A 226 -22.52 8.74 6.52
N LYS A 227 -21.90 8.84 7.71
CA LYS A 227 -20.55 9.43 7.85
C LYS A 227 -19.51 8.65 7.06
N TYR A 228 -19.60 7.32 7.08
CA TYR A 228 -18.74 6.47 6.24
C TYR A 228 -18.90 6.76 4.75
N TYR A 229 -20.13 6.78 4.23
CA TYR A 229 -20.33 7.07 2.79
C TYR A 229 -19.81 8.46 2.41
N ALA A 230 -19.91 9.44 3.31
CA ALA A 230 -19.32 10.75 3.11
C ALA A 230 -17.78 10.72 3.10
N GLN A 231 -17.16 9.98 4.03
CA GLN A 231 -15.71 9.77 4.07
C GLN A 231 -15.21 9.07 2.80
N HIS A 232 -15.78 7.90 2.46
CA HIS A 232 -15.47 7.15 1.25
C HIS A 232 -15.59 8.04 0.00
N GLY A 233 -16.71 8.75 -0.16
CA GLY A 233 -16.91 9.65 -1.29
C GLY A 233 -15.88 10.79 -1.36
N SER A 234 -15.33 11.22 -0.22
CA SER A 234 -14.31 12.28 -0.16
C SER A 234 -12.88 11.78 -0.42
N THR A 235 -12.61 10.50 -0.16
CA THR A 235 -11.30 9.87 -0.31
C THR A 235 -11.16 9.13 -1.62
N THR A 236 -12.24 8.76 -2.30
CA THR A 236 -12.12 8.06 -3.58
C THR A 236 -11.55 8.95 -4.68
N ARG A 237 -10.61 8.40 -5.44
CA ARG A 237 -10.03 8.98 -6.65
C ARG A 237 -10.15 7.96 -7.78
N ILE A 238 -10.30 8.47 -9.00
CA ILE A 238 -10.52 7.62 -10.18
C ILE A 238 -9.33 7.73 -11.11
N GLY A 239 -8.79 6.58 -11.49
CA GLY A 239 -7.69 6.48 -12.42
C GLY A 239 -8.16 6.50 -13.88
N PRO A 240 -7.22 6.55 -14.83
CA PRO A 240 -7.51 6.62 -16.26
C PRO A 240 -8.18 5.34 -16.80
N GLY A 241 -7.99 4.19 -16.15
CA GLY A 241 -8.56 2.91 -16.56
C GLY A 241 -10.02 2.71 -16.18
N ALA A 242 -10.66 3.66 -15.49
CA ALA A 242 -12.08 3.58 -15.18
C ALA A 242 -12.96 4.07 -16.36
N PRO A 243 -14.12 3.45 -16.61
CA PRO A 243 -15.10 3.90 -17.60
C PRO A 243 -15.75 5.20 -17.12
N TYR A 244 -15.05 6.30 -17.28
CA TYR A 244 -15.42 7.59 -16.72
C TYR A 244 -16.57 8.22 -17.50
N ASN A 245 -17.77 8.24 -16.91
CA ASN A 245 -18.86 9.12 -17.33
C ASN A 245 -19.04 10.23 -16.29
N ARG A 246 -18.56 11.45 -16.60
CA ARG A 246 -18.70 12.67 -15.75
C ARG A 246 -20.12 12.91 -15.26
N SER A 247 -21.12 12.46 -16.01
CA SER A 247 -22.53 12.67 -15.71
C SER A 247 -22.97 11.98 -14.43
N ASN A 248 -22.33 10.86 -14.06
CA ASN A 248 -22.69 10.08 -12.87
C ASN A 248 -21.81 10.42 -11.65
N TYR A 249 -20.66 11.08 -11.86
CA TYR A 249 -19.63 11.31 -10.84
C TYR A 249 -19.03 12.73 -10.86
N PRO A 250 -19.84 13.79 -10.70
CA PRO A 250 -19.36 15.17 -10.82
C PRO A 250 -18.37 15.60 -9.72
N ARG A 251 -18.15 14.77 -8.68
CA ARG A 251 -17.34 15.12 -7.51
C ARG A 251 -16.06 14.30 -7.32
N VAL A 252 -15.77 13.35 -8.22
CA VAL A 252 -14.60 12.48 -8.03
C VAL A 252 -13.37 13.08 -8.70
N THR A 253 -12.29 13.20 -7.94
CA THR A 253 -11.04 13.81 -8.41
C THR A 253 -10.22 12.76 -9.16
N PRO A 254 -9.82 13.03 -10.42
CA PRO A 254 -8.98 12.12 -11.17
C PRO A 254 -7.56 12.04 -10.58
N ILE A 255 -6.89 10.91 -10.75
CA ILE A 255 -5.52 10.68 -10.29
C ILE A 255 -4.72 9.88 -11.32
N SER A 256 -3.42 10.16 -11.47
CA SER A 256 -2.48 9.28 -12.16
C SER A 256 -1.97 8.20 -11.21
N ASP A 257 -1.39 7.15 -11.77
CA ASP A 257 -0.75 6.09 -10.97
C ASP A 257 0.44 6.63 -10.14
N GLU A 258 1.27 7.48 -10.75
CA GLU A 258 2.41 8.14 -10.07
C GLU A 258 1.99 9.05 -8.90
N GLY A 259 0.75 9.53 -8.90
CA GLY A 259 0.22 10.39 -7.83
C GLY A 259 -0.15 9.61 -6.56
N PHE A 260 -0.24 8.29 -6.63
CA PHE A 260 -0.65 7.45 -5.51
C PHE A 260 0.58 6.93 -4.73
N PRO A 261 0.52 6.83 -3.38
CA PRO A 261 -0.54 7.34 -2.49
C PRO A 261 -0.38 8.82 -2.13
N GLN A 262 0.64 9.50 -2.68
CA GLN A 262 1.06 10.86 -2.29
C GLN A 262 -0.04 11.92 -2.35
N VAL A 263 -1.02 11.78 -3.26
CA VAL A 263 -2.17 12.68 -3.39
C VAL A 263 -2.98 12.82 -2.08
N TYR A 264 -2.91 11.82 -1.20
CA TYR A 264 -3.69 11.78 0.03
C TYR A 264 -3.04 12.48 1.22
N ARG A 265 -1.74 12.79 1.16
CA ARG A 265 -1.04 13.46 2.28
C ARG A 265 -1.71 14.76 2.71
N ASN A 266 -2.19 15.53 1.72
CA ASN A 266 -2.90 16.79 1.93
C ASN A 266 -4.42 16.63 2.16
N TYR A 267 -4.95 15.42 2.34
CA TYR A 267 -6.36 15.23 2.68
C TYR A 267 -6.62 15.85 4.05
N THR A 268 -7.53 16.83 4.12
CA THR A 268 -7.86 17.55 5.36
C THR A 268 -9.11 16.97 6.02
N PHE A 269 -8.99 16.60 7.28
CA PHE A 269 -10.09 16.15 8.12
C PHE A 269 -11.01 17.32 8.53
N PRO A 270 -12.23 17.06 9.03
CA PRO A 270 -13.14 18.11 9.49
C PRO A 270 -12.59 19.01 10.61
N ASP A 271 -11.60 18.54 11.37
CA ASP A 271 -10.91 19.30 12.41
C ASP A 271 -9.78 20.20 11.89
N GLY A 272 -9.52 20.18 10.57
CA GLY A 272 -8.51 21.01 9.91
C GLY A 272 -7.12 20.38 9.83
N THR A 273 -6.89 19.21 10.43
CA THR A 273 -5.62 18.48 10.31
C THR A 273 -5.52 17.76 8.98
N THR A 274 -4.30 17.61 8.43
CA THR A 274 -4.06 16.77 7.25
C THR A 274 -3.79 15.31 7.62
N LEU A 275 -3.87 14.41 6.64
CA LEU A 275 -3.47 13.02 6.78
C LEU A 275 -1.99 12.90 7.18
N GLU A 276 -1.13 13.69 6.56
CA GLU A 276 0.30 13.79 6.91
C GLU A 276 0.51 14.32 8.34
N GLU A 277 -0.20 15.36 8.76
CA GLU A 277 -0.09 15.89 10.13
C GLU A 277 -0.57 14.89 11.19
N ARG A 278 -1.62 14.12 10.89
CA ARG A 278 -2.24 13.19 11.84
C ARG A 278 -1.48 11.88 11.97
N TYR A 279 -0.92 11.37 10.88
CA TYR A 279 -0.30 10.03 10.82
C TYR A 279 1.19 10.04 10.45
N GLY A 280 1.80 11.22 10.24
CA GLY A 280 3.24 11.34 9.98
C GLY A 280 3.67 10.89 8.57
N LEU A 281 2.77 11.02 7.58
CA LEU A 281 2.98 10.49 6.21
C LEU A 281 4.03 11.20 5.36
#